data_AF-A0A4R3YIW4-F1
#
_entry.id   AF-A0A4R3YIW4-F1
#
_cell.length_a   1.000
_cell.length_b   1.000
_cell.length_c   1.000
_cell.angle_alpha   90.00
_cell.angle_beta   90.00
_cell.angle_gamma   90.00
#
_symmetry.space_group_name_H-M   'P 1'
#
loop_
_entity.id
_entity.type
_entity.pdbx_description
1 polymer ?
#
loop_
_entity_poly.entity_id
_entity_poly.type
_entity_poly.pdbx_seq_one_letter_code
_entity_poly.pdbx_strand_id
1 'polypeptide(L)'
;MNIGYDLYAISQQDIFLLLRHVKQKKLKLLHLRKKDDMYFFYIPTYQRHQLKDFNQPYEYIKTVGFLKYVLNLSKQYLNIIGVLCFFISVIVCSYYIFDIQIIGTMPQVNQQMMKDLKKEKVDLFQPLKSYERLNEILTYLKKNYKDKIEYMNVYQVGSVFHVEYTKRKQDSIKKDDFRNLYAKKDGLIAYFDVDSGLIQVKKNDYVKKGELLVSNTIVSTQNETRIIPVEGHVYAYTFNQFEASVKNVNQDQGEVFYQLLLSIRSSLPSDAIIDKENVLQITKTRSKITLKMHYTLLEDIAVKGEGNEESH
;
A
#
# COMPACT_ATOMS: atom_id res chain seq x y z
N MET A 1 16.91 -19.77 -41.88
CA MET A 1 15.49 -19.37 -41.83
C MET A 1 14.98 -19.19 -43.25
N ASN A 2 13.87 -19.81 -43.63
CA ASN A 2 13.30 -19.75 -44.98
C ASN A 2 12.51 -18.44 -45.16
N ILE A 3 13.21 -17.32 -45.35
CA ILE A 3 12.64 -15.96 -45.31
C ILE A 3 11.80 -15.67 -46.58
N GLY A 4 12.18 -16.24 -47.73
CA GLY A 4 11.41 -16.21 -48.97
C GLY A 4 12.21 -16.70 -50.17
N TYR A 5 11.54 -17.31 -51.14
CA TYR A 5 12.14 -17.92 -52.33
C TYR A 5 11.48 -17.43 -53.60
N ASP A 6 12.30 -17.24 -54.62
CA ASP A 6 11.84 -16.95 -55.97
C ASP A 6 11.92 -18.21 -56.82
N LEU A 7 10.80 -18.53 -57.45
CA LEU A 7 10.69 -19.63 -58.39
C LEU A 7 11.00 -19.11 -59.79
N TYR A 8 11.99 -19.74 -60.42
CA TYR A 8 12.39 -19.47 -61.80
C TYR A 8 12.27 -20.74 -62.65
N ALA A 9 12.12 -20.55 -63.96
CA ALA A 9 12.23 -21.60 -64.96
C ALA A 9 13.30 -21.27 -66.00
N ILE A 10 14.01 -22.29 -66.49
CA ILE A 10 15.03 -22.15 -67.53
C ILE A 10 14.93 -23.31 -68.53
N SER A 11 15.27 -23.04 -69.79
CA SER A 11 15.36 -24.07 -70.83
C SER A 11 16.39 -25.14 -70.47
N GLN A 12 16.11 -26.39 -70.85
CA GLN A 12 17.06 -27.49 -70.73
C GLN A 12 18.39 -27.23 -71.46
N GLN A 13 18.41 -26.42 -72.52
CA GLN A 13 19.63 -26.11 -73.26
C GLN A 13 20.61 -25.24 -72.45
N ASP A 14 20.08 -24.37 -71.59
CA ASP A 14 20.87 -23.37 -70.83
C ASP A 14 21.16 -23.78 -69.38
N ILE A 15 20.67 -24.94 -68.94
CA ILE A 15 20.81 -25.41 -67.55
C ILE A 15 22.28 -25.55 -67.12
N PHE A 16 23.15 -26.00 -68.03
CA PHE A 16 24.58 -26.16 -67.73
C PHE A 16 25.26 -24.82 -67.48
N LEU A 17 24.90 -23.80 -68.27
CA LEU A 17 25.39 -22.44 -68.09
C LEU A 17 24.91 -21.85 -66.76
N LEU A 18 23.66 -22.11 -66.38
CA LEU A 18 23.11 -21.72 -65.07
C LEU A 18 23.87 -22.38 -63.93
N LEU A 19 24.10 -23.70 -63.97
CA LEU A 19 24.82 -24.42 -62.92
C LEU A 19 26.27 -23.91 -62.77
N ARG A 20 26.93 -23.59 -63.89
CA ARG A 20 28.25 -22.96 -63.88
C ARG A 20 28.21 -21.58 -63.23
N HIS A 21 27.22 -20.74 -63.58
CA HIS A 21 27.06 -19.41 -63.02
C HIS A 21 26.75 -19.44 -61.51
N VAL A 22 25.84 -20.33 -61.11
CA VAL A 22 25.47 -20.60 -59.71
C VAL A 22 26.69 -21.03 -58.90
N LYS A 23 27.54 -21.91 -59.45
CA LYS A 23 28.78 -22.34 -58.79
C LYS A 23 29.79 -21.19 -58.65
N GLN A 24 29.97 -20.40 -59.70
CA GLN A 24 30.90 -19.24 -59.69
C GLN A 24 30.47 -18.17 -58.68
N LYS A 25 29.18 -17.82 -58.65
CA LYS A 25 28.63 -16.81 -57.73
C LYS A 25 28.23 -17.36 -56.36
N LYS A 26 28.44 -18.65 -56.10
CA LYS A 26 28.07 -19.34 -54.85
C LYS A 26 26.58 -19.14 -54.50
N LEU A 27 25.70 -19.20 -55.49
CA LEU A 27 24.26 -19.07 -55.30
C LEU A 27 23.69 -20.35 -54.68
N LYS A 28 22.70 -20.20 -53.80
CA LYS A 28 21.96 -21.34 -53.28
C LYS A 28 20.85 -21.68 -54.25
N LEU A 29 20.95 -22.87 -54.84
CA LEU A 29 19.94 -23.41 -55.73
C LEU A 29 19.22 -24.56 -55.03
N LEU A 30 17.90 -24.44 -54.91
CA LEU A 30 17.07 -25.34 -54.12
C LEU A 30 16.01 -26.00 -55.01
N HIS A 31 15.72 -27.27 -54.73
CA HIS A 31 14.68 -28.06 -55.37
C HIS A 31 14.67 -27.94 -56.91
N LEU A 32 15.82 -28.15 -57.55
CA LEU A 32 15.91 -28.26 -59.00
C LEU A 32 15.06 -29.45 -59.48
N ARG A 33 14.07 -29.18 -60.31
CA ARG A 33 13.19 -30.22 -60.87
C ARG A 33 13.03 -30.01 -62.36
N LYS A 34 13.22 -31.08 -63.14
CA LYS A 34 12.92 -31.10 -64.57
C LYS A 34 11.43 -31.40 -64.75
N LYS A 35 10.75 -30.63 -65.60
CA LYS A 35 9.40 -30.94 -66.08
C LYS A 35 9.34 -30.54 -67.56
N ASP A 36 9.07 -31.52 -68.41
CA ASP A 36 9.10 -31.39 -69.87
C ASP A 36 10.47 -30.87 -70.33
N ASP A 37 10.52 -29.80 -71.14
CA ASP A 37 11.76 -29.19 -71.64
C ASP A 37 12.31 -28.06 -70.74
N MET A 38 11.74 -27.90 -69.54
CA MET A 38 12.08 -26.80 -68.62
C MET A 38 12.56 -27.30 -67.25
N TYR A 39 13.49 -26.57 -66.65
CA TYR A 39 13.95 -26.77 -65.27
C TYR A 39 13.40 -25.69 -64.36
N PHE A 40 12.75 -26.11 -63.27
CA PHE A 40 12.24 -25.24 -62.23
C PHE A 40 13.19 -25.28 -61.03
N PHE A 41 13.53 -24.12 -60.49
CA PHE A 41 14.40 -24.03 -59.33
C PHE A 41 14.05 -22.84 -58.44
N TYR A 42 14.39 -22.96 -57.18
CA TYR A 42 14.20 -21.91 -56.19
C TYR A 42 15.54 -21.26 -55.84
N ILE A 43 15.54 -19.94 -55.80
CA ILE A 43 16.65 -19.13 -55.29
C ILE A 43 16.14 -18.31 -54.11
N PRO A 44 16.91 -18.16 -53.02
CA PRO A 44 16.55 -17.23 -51.97
C PRO A 44 16.36 -15.82 -52.53
N THR A 45 15.24 -15.18 -52.19
CA THR A 45 14.85 -13.82 -52.64
C THR A 45 15.96 -12.77 -52.51
N TYR A 46 16.80 -12.82 -51.46
CA TYR A 46 17.92 -11.89 -51.28
C TYR A 46 19.04 -12.06 -52.33
N GLN A 47 19.12 -13.20 -53.01
CA GLN A 47 20.08 -13.47 -54.09
C GLN A 47 19.53 -13.15 -55.48
N ARG A 48 18.29 -12.67 -55.60
CA ARG A 48 17.66 -12.30 -56.89
C ARG A 48 18.53 -11.38 -57.74
N HIS A 49 19.19 -10.40 -57.11
CA HIS A 49 20.06 -9.45 -57.82
C HIS A 49 21.28 -10.13 -58.45
N GLN A 50 21.83 -11.15 -57.80
CA GLN A 50 23.01 -11.87 -58.31
C GLN A 50 22.67 -12.75 -59.52
N LEU A 51 21.42 -13.19 -59.64
CA LEU A 51 20.89 -13.90 -60.81
C LEU A 51 20.62 -12.96 -62.00
N LYS A 52 20.44 -11.65 -61.76
CA LYS A 52 20.19 -10.70 -62.86
C LYS A 52 21.35 -10.59 -63.85
N ASP A 53 22.58 -10.79 -63.40
CA ASP A 53 23.76 -10.74 -64.29
C ASP A 53 23.99 -12.07 -65.05
N PHE A 54 23.00 -12.96 -65.08
CA PHE A 54 23.05 -14.16 -65.90
C PHE A 54 22.52 -13.84 -67.31
N ASN A 55 23.37 -14.07 -68.32
CA ASN A 55 23.16 -13.58 -69.69
C ASN A 55 22.18 -14.43 -70.54
N GLN A 56 21.69 -15.56 -70.04
CA GLN A 56 20.78 -16.44 -70.78
C GLN A 56 19.32 -16.19 -70.37
N PRO A 57 18.34 -16.50 -71.25
CA PRO A 57 16.93 -16.31 -70.93
C PRO A 57 16.48 -17.25 -69.80
N TYR A 58 15.87 -16.67 -68.77
CA TYR A 58 15.19 -17.39 -67.69
C TYR A 58 13.87 -16.68 -67.37
N GLU A 59 12.87 -17.45 -66.95
CA GLU A 59 11.54 -16.96 -66.64
C GLU A 59 11.33 -16.85 -65.13
N TYR A 60 10.89 -15.68 -64.66
CA TYR A 60 10.44 -15.50 -63.28
C TYR A 60 8.96 -15.87 -63.15
N ILE A 61 8.65 -16.79 -62.22
CA ILE A 61 7.27 -17.27 -62.04
C ILE A 61 6.61 -16.57 -60.85
N LYS A 62 7.16 -16.74 -59.64
CA LYS A 62 6.55 -16.20 -58.41
C LYS A 62 7.53 -16.17 -57.25
N THR A 63 7.31 -15.22 -56.34
CA THR A 63 7.89 -15.23 -55.00
C THR A 63 6.97 -15.99 -54.04
N VAL A 64 7.56 -16.83 -53.19
CA VAL A 64 6.90 -17.66 -52.20
C VAL A 64 7.52 -17.39 -50.82
N GLY A 65 6.71 -17.49 -49.76
CA GLY A 65 7.13 -17.26 -48.38
C GLY A 65 6.80 -15.85 -47.88
N PHE A 66 7.25 -15.55 -46.66
CA PHE A 66 6.91 -14.31 -45.95
C PHE A 66 7.30 -13.05 -46.73
N LEU A 67 8.46 -13.05 -47.40
CA LEU A 67 8.89 -11.90 -48.21
C LEU A 67 7.95 -11.56 -49.36
N LYS A 68 7.12 -12.49 -49.84
CA LYS A 68 6.07 -12.16 -50.81
C LYS A 68 5.15 -11.07 -50.26
N TYR A 69 4.73 -11.20 -49.00
CA TYR A 69 3.83 -10.26 -48.35
C TYR A 69 4.53 -8.94 -48.04
N VAL A 70 5.77 -8.97 -47.53
CA VAL A 70 6.56 -7.77 -47.26
C VAL A 70 6.80 -6.96 -48.54
N LEU A 71 7.24 -7.63 -49.62
CA LEU A 71 7.47 -6.99 -50.91
C LEU A 71 6.17 -6.48 -51.54
N ASN A 72 5.04 -7.14 -51.29
CA ASN A 72 3.75 -6.65 -51.78
C ASN A 72 3.26 -5.44 -50.98
N LEU A 73 3.48 -5.44 -49.66
CA LEU A 73 3.16 -4.32 -48.78
C LEU A 73 3.98 -3.09 -49.18
N SER A 74 5.27 -3.26 -49.48
CA SER A 74 6.17 -2.16 -49.89
C SER A 74 5.94 -1.64 -51.32
N LYS A 75 5.07 -2.25 -52.13
CA LYS A 75 4.80 -1.77 -53.50
C LYS A 75 3.88 -0.56 -53.54
N GLN A 76 2.98 -0.43 -52.56
CA GLN A 76 2.03 0.68 -52.51
C GLN A 76 2.57 1.76 -51.58
N TYR A 77 2.68 2.99 -52.09
CA TYR A 77 3.19 4.14 -51.32
C TYR A 77 2.41 4.38 -50.02
N LEU A 78 1.08 4.16 -50.04
CA LEU A 78 0.21 4.30 -48.86
C LEU A 78 0.59 3.36 -47.71
N ASN A 79 1.02 2.13 -48.02
CA ASN A 79 1.39 1.18 -46.98
C ASN A 79 2.70 1.58 -46.29
N ILE A 80 3.67 2.08 -47.07
CA ILE A 80 4.93 2.60 -46.50
C ILE A 80 4.66 3.81 -45.61
N ILE A 81 3.80 4.72 -46.07
CA ILE A 81 3.37 5.88 -45.27
C ILE A 81 2.68 5.40 -43.99
N GLY A 82 1.78 4.43 -44.06
CA GLY A 82 1.11 3.87 -42.88
C GLY A 82 2.07 3.27 -41.85
N VAL A 83 3.07 2.51 -42.32
CA VAL A 83 4.13 1.97 -41.46
C VAL A 83 4.94 3.10 -40.80
N LEU A 84 5.32 4.13 -41.57
CA LEU A 84 6.05 5.28 -41.04
C LEU A 84 5.20 6.05 -40.01
N CYS A 85 3.92 6.30 -40.30
CA CYS A 85 2.98 6.95 -39.39
C CYS A 85 2.79 6.14 -38.10
N PHE A 86 2.78 4.81 -38.16
CA PHE A 86 2.72 3.96 -36.97
C PHE A 86 3.96 4.12 -36.09
N PHE A 87 5.16 4.13 -36.66
CA PHE A 87 6.37 4.36 -35.86
C PHE A 87 6.41 5.77 -35.27
N ILE A 88 6.01 6.78 -36.07
CA ILE A 88 5.89 8.16 -35.58
C ILE A 88 4.88 8.23 -34.44
N SER A 89 3.71 7.58 -34.55
CA SER A 89 2.70 7.63 -33.49
C SER A 89 3.18 6.99 -32.19
N VAL A 90 3.89 5.86 -32.26
CA VAL A 90 4.52 5.22 -31.08
C VAL A 90 5.51 6.17 -30.40
N ILE A 91 6.38 6.82 -31.18
CA ILE A 91 7.35 7.80 -30.67
C ILE A 91 6.61 8.97 -30.03
N VAL A 92 5.62 9.54 -30.71
CA VAL A 92 4.81 10.66 -30.20
C VAL A 92 4.15 10.27 -28.88
N CYS A 93 3.48 9.10 -28.80
CA CYS A 93 2.86 8.62 -27.57
C CYS A 93 3.84 8.49 -26.41
N SER A 94 5.10 8.11 -26.66
CA SER A 94 6.11 8.01 -25.58
C SER A 94 6.44 9.36 -24.91
N TYR A 95 6.10 10.50 -25.53
CA TYR A 95 6.33 11.84 -24.97
C TYR A 95 5.17 12.39 -24.14
N TYR A 96 4.03 11.69 -24.05
CA TYR A 96 2.85 12.16 -23.34
C TYR A 96 2.54 11.35 -22.08
N ILE A 97 1.89 12.01 -21.12
CA ILE A 97 1.37 11.40 -19.90
C ILE A 97 0.02 10.74 -20.21
N PHE A 98 -0.08 9.44 -19.97
CA PHE A 98 -1.30 8.65 -20.17
C PHE A 98 -1.96 8.24 -18.85
N ASP A 99 -1.23 8.31 -17.73
CA ASP A 99 -1.76 7.97 -16.42
C ASP A 99 -1.07 8.81 -15.33
N ILE A 100 -1.81 9.09 -14.26
CA ILE A 100 -1.34 9.84 -13.10
C ILE A 100 -1.71 9.04 -11.85
N GLN A 101 -0.69 8.52 -11.17
CA GLN A 101 -0.84 7.67 -10.00
C GLN A 101 -0.40 8.42 -8.75
N ILE A 102 -1.33 8.57 -7.80
CA ILE A 102 -1.06 9.16 -6.49
C ILE A 102 -1.09 8.05 -5.45
N ILE A 103 0.08 7.70 -4.93
CA ILE A 103 0.30 6.64 -3.95
C ILE A 103 0.34 7.30 -2.57
N GLY A 104 -0.78 7.20 -1.84
CA GLY A 104 -0.89 7.73 -0.48
C GLY A 104 -2.16 7.28 0.22
N THR A 105 -2.13 7.25 1.55
CA THR A 105 -3.18 6.65 2.40
C THR A 105 -4.37 7.57 2.66
N MET A 106 -4.35 8.84 2.22
CA MET A 106 -5.37 9.84 2.53
C MET A 106 -6.21 10.22 1.28
N PRO A 107 -7.43 9.68 1.09
CA PRO A 107 -8.22 9.90 -0.13
C PRO A 107 -8.56 11.36 -0.42
N GLN A 108 -8.85 12.16 0.62
CA GLN A 108 -9.15 13.58 0.49
C GLN A 108 -7.95 14.38 -0.07
N VAL A 109 -6.74 14.04 0.41
CA VAL A 109 -5.50 14.66 -0.07
C VAL A 109 -5.23 14.24 -1.52
N ASN A 110 -5.47 12.97 -1.88
CA ASN A 110 -5.31 12.49 -3.26
C ASN A 110 -6.18 13.26 -4.24
N GLN A 111 -7.46 13.48 -3.90
CA GLN A 111 -8.38 14.23 -4.76
C GLN A 111 -7.97 15.71 -4.91
N GLN A 112 -7.52 16.34 -3.82
CA GLN A 112 -7.06 17.72 -3.86
C GLN A 112 -5.77 17.86 -4.68
N MET A 113 -4.82 16.95 -4.45
CA MET A 113 -3.55 16.91 -5.16
C MET A 113 -3.73 16.68 -6.66
N MET A 114 -4.66 15.81 -7.07
CA MET A 114 -5.03 15.64 -8.47
C MET A 114 -5.52 16.96 -9.10
N LYS A 115 -6.34 17.74 -8.38
CA LYS A 115 -6.81 19.04 -8.87
C LYS A 115 -5.66 20.06 -8.98
N ASP A 116 -4.72 20.05 -8.05
CA ASP A 116 -3.59 20.97 -8.07
C ASP A 116 -2.58 20.62 -9.17
N LEU A 117 -2.33 19.32 -9.40
CA LEU A 117 -1.54 18.85 -10.53
C LEU A 117 -2.11 19.32 -11.88
N LYS A 118 -3.44 19.24 -12.05
CA LYS A 118 -4.12 19.75 -13.26
C LYS A 118 -3.88 21.24 -13.48
N LYS A 119 -3.88 22.05 -12.41
CA LYS A 119 -3.56 23.50 -12.50
C LYS A 119 -2.12 23.75 -12.94
N GLU A 120 -1.19 22.92 -12.47
CA GLU A 120 0.24 22.97 -12.84
C GLU A 120 0.54 22.38 -14.23
N LYS A 121 -0.49 22.14 -15.06
CA LYS A 121 -0.42 21.53 -16.39
C LYS A 121 0.14 20.11 -16.38
N VAL A 122 -0.13 19.37 -15.31
CA VAL A 122 0.10 17.93 -15.21
C VAL A 122 -1.27 17.25 -15.26
N ASP A 123 -1.68 16.86 -16.47
CA ASP A 123 -2.93 16.15 -16.75
C ASP A 123 -2.72 15.14 -17.88
N LEU A 124 -3.73 14.32 -18.15
CA LEU A 124 -3.72 13.38 -19.27
C LEU A 124 -3.45 14.10 -20.60
N PHE A 125 -2.65 13.45 -21.45
CA PHE A 125 -2.22 13.95 -22.76
C PHE A 125 -1.38 15.24 -22.71
N GLN A 126 -0.85 15.62 -21.54
CA GLN A 126 0.18 16.65 -21.45
C GLN A 126 1.57 16.06 -21.72
N PRO A 127 2.50 16.85 -22.29
CA PRO A 127 3.89 16.41 -22.45
C PRO A 127 4.52 16.03 -21.10
N LEU A 128 5.41 15.04 -21.15
CA LEU A 128 6.31 14.69 -20.04
C LEU A 128 7.08 15.94 -19.58
N LYS A 129 7.46 15.95 -18.29
CA LYS A 129 8.07 17.13 -17.68
C LYS A 129 9.58 16.93 -17.66
N SER A 130 10.32 18.02 -17.84
CA SER A 130 11.76 17.99 -17.61
C SER A 130 12.04 17.71 -16.13
N TYR A 131 13.25 17.24 -15.84
CA TYR A 131 13.69 17.02 -14.47
C TYR A 131 13.57 18.28 -13.60
N GLU A 132 13.93 19.44 -14.14
CA GLU A 132 13.78 20.74 -13.48
C GLU A 132 12.32 21.03 -13.12
N ARG A 133 11.40 20.82 -14.07
CA ARG A 133 9.97 21.04 -13.85
C ARG A 133 9.38 20.06 -12.83
N LEU A 134 9.86 18.82 -12.79
CA LEU A 134 9.46 17.85 -11.75
C LEU A 134 9.88 18.33 -10.36
N ASN A 135 11.08 18.87 -10.22
CA ASN A 135 11.57 19.42 -8.95
C ASN A 135 10.81 20.68 -8.52
N GLU A 136 10.41 21.54 -9.45
CA GLU A 136 9.53 22.67 -9.17
C GLU A 136 8.17 22.22 -8.62
N ILE A 137 7.54 21.24 -9.28
CA ILE A 137 6.25 20.66 -8.86
C ILE A 137 6.39 20.01 -7.49
N LEU A 138 7.46 19.24 -7.27
CA LEU A 138 7.77 18.61 -5.98
C LEU A 138 7.87 19.67 -4.87
N THR A 139 8.59 20.77 -5.14
CA THR A 139 8.78 21.86 -4.17
C THR A 139 7.48 22.58 -3.86
N TYR A 140 6.68 22.86 -4.89
CA TYR A 140 5.34 23.44 -4.75
C TYR A 140 4.41 22.58 -3.90
N LEU A 141 4.32 21.27 -4.21
CA LEU A 141 3.48 20.33 -3.48
C LEU A 141 3.98 20.14 -2.04
N LYS A 142 5.29 20.01 -1.82
CA LYS A 142 5.87 19.94 -0.46
C LYS A 142 5.49 21.17 0.38
N LYS A 143 5.50 22.36 -0.22
CA LYS A 143 5.11 23.60 0.48
C LYS A 143 3.63 23.61 0.84
N ASN A 144 2.74 23.27 -0.10
CA ASN A 144 1.30 23.33 0.10
C ASN A 144 0.76 22.28 1.07
N TYR A 145 1.43 21.13 1.17
CA TYR A 145 0.99 20.00 1.99
C TYR A 145 1.88 19.73 3.22
N LYS A 146 2.77 20.67 3.58
CA LYS A 146 3.75 20.57 4.68
C LYS A 146 3.15 20.12 6.03
N ASP A 147 1.91 20.52 6.31
CA ASP A 147 1.26 20.22 7.59
C ASP A 147 0.69 18.80 7.64
N LYS A 148 0.45 18.18 6.48
CA LYS A 148 -0.23 16.87 6.36
C LYS A 148 0.72 15.75 5.92
N ILE A 149 1.81 16.10 5.24
CA ILE A 149 2.70 15.16 4.56
C ILE A 149 4.12 15.32 5.11
N GLU A 150 4.75 14.22 5.48
CA GLU A 150 6.13 14.19 6.02
C GLU A 150 7.15 13.97 4.91
N TYR A 151 6.92 12.96 4.08
CA TYR A 151 7.73 12.67 2.91
C TYR A 151 6.90 12.77 1.64
N MET A 152 7.51 13.30 0.58
CA MET A 152 6.90 13.36 -0.74
C MET A 152 7.98 13.18 -1.82
N ASN A 153 7.63 12.43 -2.85
CA ASN A 153 8.41 12.26 -4.07
C ASN A 153 7.53 12.38 -5.31
N VAL A 154 8.11 12.89 -6.39
CA VAL A 154 7.44 13.08 -7.69
C VAL A 154 8.40 12.62 -8.77
N TYR A 155 7.97 11.67 -9.60
CA TYR A 155 8.80 11.10 -10.65
C TYR A 155 7.94 10.61 -11.83
N GLN A 156 8.59 10.28 -12.95
CA GLN A 156 7.94 9.77 -14.16
C GLN A 156 8.58 8.46 -14.60
N VAL A 157 7.76 7.46 -14.94
CA VAL A 157 8.20 6.18 -15.49
C VAL A 157 7.44 5.93 -16.79
N GLY A 158 8.14 5.98 -17.92
CA GLY A 158 7.51 5.95 -19.23
C GLY A 158 6.48 7.07 -19.39
N SER A 159 5.24 6.70 -19.68
CA SER A 159 4.11 7.63 -19.83
C SER A 159 3.27 7.82 -18.57
N VAL A 160 3.76 7.39 -17.39
CA VAL A 160 3.03 7.47 -16.12
C VAL A 160 3.70 8.49 -15.20
N PHE A 161 2.88 9.39 -14.64
CA PHE A 161 3.32 10.36 -13.64
C PHE A 161 3.00 9.84 -12.25
N HIS A 162 4.01 9.75 -11.38
CA HIS A 162 3.86 9.22 -10.03
C HIS A 162 4.06 10.31 -8.98
N VAL A 163 3.15 10.33 -8.01
CA VAL A 163 3.32 11.09 -6.76
C VAL A 163 3.18 10.15 -5.59
N GLU A 164 4.25 10.04 -4.81
CA GLU A 164 4.29 9.23 -3.59
C GLU A 164 4.38 10.14 -2.40
N TYR A 165 3.58 9.87 -1.36
CA TYR A 165 3.69 10.61 -0.12
C TYR A 165 3.33 9.77 1.11
N THR A 166 3.93 10.14 2.25
CA THR A 166 3.59 9.57 3.56
C THR A 166 2.85 10.60 4.40
N LYS A 167 1.78 10.15 5.06
CA LYS A 167 1.08 10.98 6.05
C LYS A 167 2.06 11.34 7.15
N ARG A 168 2.10 12.63 7.50
CA ARG A 168 2.86 13.10 8.65
C ARG A 168 2.34 12.43 9.91
N LYS A 169 3.23 11.82 10.69
CA LYS A 169 2.88 11.46 12.06
C LYS A 169 2.52 12.75 12.78
N GLN A 170 1.24 12.89 13.12
CA GLN A 170 0.84 13.84 14.13
C GLN A 170 1.40 13.24 15.41
N ASP A 171 2.60 13.67 15.79
CA ASP A 171 2.93 13.72 17.20
C ASP A 171 1.83 14.61 17.77
N SER A 172 0.82 14.00 18.38
CA SER A 172 0.04 14.75 19.34
C SER A 172 1.10 15.31 20.27
N ILE A 173 1.32 16.62 20.22
CA ILE A 173 1.87 17.31 21.38
C ILE A 173 0.86 16.92 22.46
N LYS A 174 1.18 15.86 23.25
CA LYS A 174 0.43 15.58 24.46
C LYS A 174 0.56 16.89 25.20
N LYS A 175 -0.55 17.64 25.30
CA LYS A 175 -0.53 18.90 26.02
C LYS A 175 -0.06 18.52 27.41
N ASP A 176 1.10 19.05 27.81
CA ASP A 176 1.69 18.73 29.10
C ASP A 176 0.64 18.95 30.19
N ASP A 177 0.21 17.86 30.81
CA ASP A 177 -0.85 17.87 31.81
C ASP A 177 -0.22 17.84 33.19
N PHE A 178 -0.05 19.04 33.74
CA PHE A 178 0.53 19.29 35.06
C PHE A 178 -0.39 18.92 36.22
N ARG A 179 -1.58 18.36 35.99
CA ARG A 179 -2.49 17.98 37.08
C ARG A 179 -2.01 16.71 37.78
N ASN A 180 -2.10 16.74 39.11
CA ASN A 180 -1.85 15.61 39.99
C ASN A 180 -2.78 14.42 39.68
N LEU A 181 -2.32 13.23 40.07
CA LEU A 181 -3.13 12.01 40.05
C LEU A 181 -3.68 11.71 41.44
N TYR A 182 -4.99 11.52 41.52
CA TYR A 182 -5.72 11.14 42.72
C TYR A 182 -6.33 9.76 42.59
N ALA A 183 -6.63 9.11 43.71
CA ALA A 183 -7.30 7.83 43.73
C ALA A 183 -8.79 7.95 43.36
N LYS A 184 -9.24 7.27 42.31
CA LYS A 184 -10.64 7.19 41.90
C LYS A 184 -11.48 6.29 42.83
N LYS A 185 -10.83 5.33 43.47
CA LYS A 185 -11.42 4.29 44.32
C LYS A 185 -10.49 3.97 45.49
N ASP A 186 -11.06 3.39 46.54
CA ASP A 186 -10.28 2.80 47.63
C ASP A 186 -9.58 1.53 47.13
N GLY A 187 -8.34 1.30 47.58
CA GLY A 187 -7.61 0.09 47.18
C GLY A 187 -6.24 -0.05 47.81
N LEU A 188 -5.67 -1.25 47.69
CA LEU A 188 -4.31 -1.57 48.12
C LEU A 188 -3.35 -1.43 46.93
N ILE A 189 -2.37 -0.56 47.01
CA ILE A 189 -1.43 -0.28 45.91
C ILE A 189 -0.63 -1.55 45.55
N ALA A 190 -0.71 -1.96 44.29
CA ALA A 190 0.00 -3.12 43.77
C ALA A 190 1.34 -2.72 43.12
N TYR A 191 1.29 -1.81 42.14
CA TYR A 191 2.47 -1.28 41.45
C TYR A 191 2.15 0.05 40.74
N PHE A 192 3.21 0.74 40.33
CA PHE A 192 3.15 2.02 39.63
C PHE A 192 3.70 1.86 38.22
N ASP A 193 3.06 2.50 37.25
CA ASP A 193 3.55 2.65 35.88
C ASP A 193 3.56 4.15 35.56
N VAL A 194 4.54 4.86 36.12
CA VAL A 194 4.60 6.33 36.12
C VAL A 194 5.80 6.80 35.32
N ASP A 195 5.53 7.46 34.20
CA ASP A 195 6.53 8.05 33.32
C ASP A 195 7.05 9.40 33.86
N SER A 196 6.15 10.20 34.46
CA SER A 196 6.49 11.53 34.99
C SER A 196 5.64 11.90 36.21
N GLY A 197 6.27 12.48 37.24
CA GLY A 197 5.63 12.88 38.51
C GLY A 197 6.27 12.23 39.74
N LEU A 198 6.04 12.82 40.91
CA LEU A 198 6.55 12.32 42.20
C LEU A 198 5.50 11.47 42.91
N ILE A 199 5.78 10.17 43.02
CA ILE A 199 4.91 9.21 43.72
C ILE A 199 4.88 9.55 45.23
N GLN A 200 3.69 9.73 45.79
CA GLN A 200 3.47 10.10 47.20
C GLN A 200 3.12 8.90 48.10
N VAL A 201 2.79 7.75 47.52
CA VAL A 201 2.37 6.53 48.22
C VAL A 201 3.33 5.38 47.93
N LYS A 202 3.32 4.32 48.74
CA LYS A 202 4.20 3.15 48.56
C LYS A 202 3.40 1.92 48.13
N LYS A 203 4.12 0.95 47.57
CA LYS A 203 3.57 -0.38 47.31
C LYS A 203 3.06 -1.00 48.62
N ASN A 204 1.88 -1.62 48.58
CA ASN A 204 1.13 -2.15 49.70
C ASN A 204 0.52 -1.12 50.66
N ASP A 205 0.52 0.17 50.32
CA ASP A 205 -0.27 1.15 51.07
C ASP A 205 -1.76 1.01 50.71
N TYR A 206 -2.63 1.23 51.69
CA TYR A 206 -4.08 1.29 51.48
C TYR A 206 -4.49 2.76 51.29
N VAL A 207 -4.99 3.09 50.10
CA VAL A 207 -5.41 4.44 49.74
C VAL A 207 -6.92 4.57 49.71
N LYS A 208 -7.44 5.75 50.03
CA LYS A 208 -8.86 6.09 49.92
C LYS A 208 -9.13 6.91 48.67
N LYS A 209 -10.35 6.83 48.17
CA LYS A 209 -10.84 7.67 47.07
C LYS A 209 -10.61 9.15 47.39
N GLY A 210 -9.97 9.86 46.46
CA GLY A 210 -9.60 11.27 46.57
C GLY A 210 -8.19 11.51 47.11
N GLU A 211 -7.47 10.47 47.54
CA GLU A 211 -6.11 10.59 48.06
C GLU A 211 -5.08 10.88 46.95
N LEU A 212 -4.05 11.68 47.26
CA LEU A 212 -3.01 12.07 46.31
C LEU A 212 -2.05 10.91 46.07
N LEU A 213 -1.96 10.44 44.82
CA LEU A 213 -1.09 9.33 44.43
C LEU A 213 0.23 9.81 43.83
N VAL A 214 0.14 10.76 42.88
CA VAL A 214 1.31 11.31 42.18
C VAL A 214 1.20 12.83 42.13
N SER A 215 2.23 13.51 42.62
CA SER A 215 2.36 14.96 42.64
C SER A 215 3.13 15.47 41.41
N ASN A 216 2.73 16.64 40.92
CA ASN A 216 3.41 17.40 39.89
C ASN A 216 4.61 18.20 40.41
N THR A 217 4.84 18.19 41.72
CA THR A 217 5.82 19.07 42.37
C THR A 217 7.05 18.28 42.78
N ILE A 218 8.22 18.67 42.28
CA ILE A 218 9.51 18.08 42.65
C ILE A 218 10.41 19.12 43.32
N VAL A 219 11.19 18.68 44.31
CA VAL A 219 12.23 19.51 44.95
C VAL A 219 13.56 19.18 44.31
N SER A 220 14.18 20.16 43.64
CA SER A 220 15.50 20.04 43.04
C SER A 220 16.59 19.93 44.12
N THR A 221 17.77 19.41 43.77
CA THR A 221 18.96 19.34 44.65
C THR A 221 19.39 20.71 45.21
N GLN A 222 18.94 21.79 44.57
CA GLN A 222 19.17 23.18 44.99
C GLN A 222 18.05 23.74 45.89
N ASN A 223 17.14 22.88 46.39
CA ASN A 223 15.99 23.24 47.20
C ASN A 223 14.95 24.15 46.50
N GLU A 224 14.96 24.14 45.16
CA GLU A 224 13.97 24.83 44.33
C GLU A 224 12.80 23.91 43.98
N THR A 225 11.58 24.41 44.15
CA THR A 225 10.34 23.71 43.76
C THR A 225 10.09 23.88 42.26
N ARG A 226 9.93 22.77 41.52
CA ARG A 226 9.58 22.79 40.09
C ARG A 226 8.32 21.99 39.84
N ILE A 227 7.49 22.49 38.93
CA ILE A 227 6.26 21.83 38.48
C ILE A 227 6.56 21.09 37.18
N ILE A 228 6.28 19.80 37.14
CA ILE A 228 6.50 18.91 35.98
C ILE A 228 5.16 18.31 35.53
N PRO A 229 5.00 17.97 34.23
CA PRO A 229 3.83 17.23 33.78
C PRO A 229 3.75 15.89 34.51
N VAL A 230 2.54 15.43 34.81
CA VAL A 230 2.34 14.13 35.46
C VAL A 230 1.78 13.16 34.42
N GLU A 231 2.42 12.02 34.23
CA GLU A 231 1.97 10.98 33.31
C GLU A 231 2.24 9.62 33.93
N GLY A 232 1.21 8.78 33.99
CA GLY A 232 1.31 7.47 34.59
C GLY A 232 -0.02 6.87 35.04
N HIS A 233 0.04 5.59 35.35
CA HIS A 233 -1.04 4.76 35.87
C HIS A 233 -0.64 4.21 37.25
N VAL A 234 -1.63 4.05 38.13
CA VAL A 234 -1.41 3.49 39.47
C VAL A 234 -2.37 2.33 39.66
N TYR A 235 -1.81 1.12 39.69
CA TYR A 235 -2.60 -0.10 39.79
C TYR A 235 -2.76 -0.51 41.25
N ALA A 236 -4.01 -0.77 41.64
CA ALA A 236 -4.35 -1.19 43.00
C ALA A 236 -5.36 -2.34 43.00
N TYR A 237 -5.32 -3.14 44.05
CA TYR A 237 -6.36 -4.12 44.35
C TYR A 237 -7.56 -3.42 44.98
N THR A 238 -8.70 -3.44 44.29
CA THR A 238 -9.96 -2.90 44.79
C THR A 238 -10.92 -4.04 45.17
N PHE A 239 -11.75 -3.78 46.17
CA PHE A 239 -12.61 -4.79 46.79
C PHE A 239 -14.07 -4.42 46.55
N ASN A 240 -14.69 -5.02 45.54
CA ASN A 240 -16.04 -4.64 45.09
C ASN A 240 -17.05 -5.75 45.35
N GLN A 241 -18.27 -5.36 45.71
CA GLN A 241 -19.40 -6.27 45.87
C GLN A 241 -20.43 -5.98 44.77
N PHE A 242 -20.84 -7.02 44.06
CA PHE A 242 -21.85 -6.93 43.02
C PHE A 242 -23.01 -7.87 43.34
N GLU A 243 -24.21 -7.41 43.02
CA GLU A 243 -25.43 -8.20 43.19
C GLU A 243 -26.26 -8.23 41.91
N ALA A 244 -26.79 -9.42 41.60
CA ALA A 244 -27.75 -9.61 40.52
C ALA A 244 -28.95 -10.40 41.03
N SER A 245 -30.12 -10.15 40.44
CA SER A 245 -31.36 -10.83 40.81
C SER A 245 -32.18 -11.24 39.58
N VAL A 246 -32.73 -12.44 39.63
CA VAL A 246 -33.63 -13.01 38.60
C VAL A 246 -34.91 -13.51 39.27
N LYS A 247 -36.04 -13.51 38.55
CA LYS A 247 -37.32 -14.04 39.05
C LYS A 247 -37.22 -15.54 39.31
N ASN A 248 -37.80 -16.02 40.42
CA ASN A 248 -37.81 -17.43 40.78
C ASN A 248 -38.90 -18.17 40.00
N VAL A 249 -38.63 -18.46 38.73
CA VAL A 249 -39.41 -19.40 37.91
C VAL A 249 -38.77 -20.78 38.12
N ASN A 250 -39.56 -21.87 38.17
CA ASN A 250 -39.07 -23.25 38.41
C ASN A 250 -38.07 -23.72 37.32
N GLN A 251 -36.86 -23.19 37.35
CA GLN A 251 -35.74 -23.43 36.44
C GLN A 251 -34.63 -24.19 37.18
N ASP A 252 -33.70 -24.75 36.42
CA ASP A 252 -32.51 -25.41 36.97
C ASP A 252 -31.67 -24.41 37.79
N GLN A 253 -31.20 -24.83 38.96
CA GLN A 253 -30.46 -23.94 39.86
C GLN A 253 -29.08 -23.57 39.32
N GLY A 254 -28.45 -24.46 38.54
CA GLY A 254 -27.17 -24.21 37.88
C GLY A 254 -27.29 -23.18 36.77
N GLU A 255 -28.34 -23.26 35.96
CA GLU A 255 -28.62 -22.28 34.89
C GLU A 255 -28.87 -20.88 35.45
N VAL A 256 -29.69 -20.77 36.51
CA VAL A 256 -29.96 -19.48 37.15
C VAL A 256 -28.68 -18.90 37.76
N PHE A 257 -27.85 -19.72 38.40
CA PHE A 257 -26.56 -19.28 38.92
C PHE A 257 -25.64 -18.76 37.81
N TYR A 258 -25.52 -19.50 36.70
CA TYR A 258 -24.69 -19.12 35.57
C TYR A 258 -25.17 -17.80 34.92
N GLN A 259 -26.48 -17.64 34.75
CA GLN A 259 -27.07 -16.39 34.24
C GLN A 259 -26.74 -15.20 35.14
N LEU A 260 -26.88 -15.36 36.46
CA LEU A 260 -26.57 -14.32 37.44
C LEU A 260 -25.07 -13.97 37.41
N LEU A 261 -24.19 -14.97 37.32
CA LEU A 261 -22.76 -14.77 37.22
C LEU A 261 -22.36 -13.99 35.95
N LEU A 262 -22.94 -14.34 34.80
CA LEU A 262 -22.70 -13.62 33.54
C LEU A 262 -23.17 -12.17 33.62
N SER A 263 -24.34 -11.93 34.23
CA SER A 263 -24.86 -10.57 34.38
C SER A 263 -23.94 -9.69 35.24
N ILE A 264 -23.38 -10.26 36.31
CA ILE A 264 -22.39 -9.57 37.14
C ILE A 264 -21.08 -9.34 36.37
N ARG A 265 -20.57 -10.33 35.65
CA ARG A 265 -19.34 -10.16 34.87
C ARG A 265 -19.48 -9.11 33.76
N SER A 266 -20.67 -8.97 33.18
CA SER A 266 -20.94 -7.94 32.16
C SER A 266 -20.93 -6.51 32.69
N SER A 267 -21.07 -6.31 34.01
CA SER A 267 -21.04 -4.99 34.65
C SER A 267 -19.69 -4.61 35.25
N LEU A 268 -18.69 -5.50 35.18
CA LEU A 268 -17.32 -5.21 35.62
C LEU A 268 -16.63 -4.20 34.67
N PRO A 269 -15.68 -3.39 35.18
CA PRO A 269 -14.88 -2.51 34.32
C PRO A 269 -14.10 -3.30 33.27
N SER A 270 -14.11 -2.84 32.03
CA SER A 270 -13.43 -3.52 30.90
C SER A 270 -11.91 -3.55 31.00
N ASP A 271 -11.36 -2.60 31.76
CA ASP A 271 -9.93 -2.38 32.02
C ASP A 271 -9.43 -3.06 33.30
N ALA A 272 -10.33 -3.69 34.08
CA ALA A 272 -9.98 -4.38 35.32
C ALA A 272 -9.66 -5.85 35.10
N ILE A 273 -8.60 -6.33 35.76
CA ILE A 273 -8.23 -7.76 35.80
C ILE A 273 -8.84 -8.38 37.05
N ILE A 274 -9.56 -9.49 36.90
CA ILE A 274 -10.12 -10.23 38.03
C ILE A 274 -9.02 -11.07 38.68
N ASP A 275 -8.61 -10.70 39.89
CA ASP A 275 -7.64 -11.47 40.68
C ASP A 275 -8.32 -12.60 41.46
N LYS A 276 -9.47 -12.30 42.08
CA LYS A 276 -10.23 -13.27 42.88
C LYS A 276 -11.73 -13.06 42.79
N GLU A 277 -12.48 -14.15 42.68
CA GLU A 277 -13.95 -14.17 42.72
C GLU A 277 -14.41 -15.02 43.91
N ASN A 278 -15.29 -14.49 44.77
CA ASN A 278 -15.87 -15.25 45.87
C ASN A 278 -17.39 -15.05 45.91
N VAL A 279 -18.13 -16.15 46.03
CA VAL A 279 -19.57 -16.08 46.31
C VAL A 279 -19.76 -15.65 47.77
N LEU A 280 -20.41 -14.52 47.99
CA LEU A 280 -20.73 -14.06 49.35
C LEU A 280 -22.01 -14.71 49.86
N GLN A 281 -23.07 -14.66 49.05
CA GLN A 281 -24.38 -15.14 49.46
C GLN A 281 -25.25 -15.46 48.25
N ILE A 282 -26.03 -16.54 48.36
CA ILE A 282 -27.14 -16.84 47.45
C ILE A 282 -28.42 -16.84 48.28
N THR A 283 -29.36 -15.98 47.92
CA THR A 283 -30.64 -15.85 48.61
C THR A 283 -31.78 -16.21 47.68
N LYS A 284 -32.59 -17.20 48.07
CA LYS A 284 -33.79 -17.63 47.34
C LYS A 284 -35.03 -17.23 48.12
N THR A 285 -35.87 -16.41 47.50
CA THR A 285 -37.20 -16.04 48.01
C THR A 285 -38.29 -16.59 47.07
N ARG A 286 -39.56 -16.53 47.48
CA ARG A 286 -40.69 -16.98 46.63
C ARG A 286 -40.75 -16.25 45.28
N SER A 287 -40.23 -15.04 45.18
CA SER A 287 -40.32 -14.19 43.98
C SER A 287 -39.01 -14.05 43.21
N LYS A 288 -37.85 -14.12 43.87
CA LYS A 288 -36.53 -13.89 43.24
C LYS A 288 -35.39 -14.70 43.85
N ILE A 289 -34.38 -14.94 43.03
CA ILE A 289 -33.07 -15.48 43.40
C ILE A 289 -32.05 -14.36 43.24
N THR A 290 -31.27 -14.09 44.29
CA THR A 290 -30.25 -13.04 44.33
C THR A 290 -28.88 -13.67 44.59
N LEU A 291 -27.90 -13.33 43.74
CA LEU A 291 -26.50 -13.72 43.90
C LEU A 291 -25.69 -12.49 44.28
N LYS A 292 -24.93 -12.59 45.38
CA LYS A 292 -23.95 -11.60 45.81
C LYS A 292 -22.55 -12.15 45.64
N MET A 293 -21.73 -11.42 44.90
CA MET A 293 -20.34 -11.76 44.60
C MET A 293 -19.39 -10.71 45.16
N HIS A 294 -18.24 -11.15 45.64
CA HIS A 294 -17.11 -10.31 45.98
C HIS A 294 -16.00 -10.51 44.96
N TYR A 295 -15.52 -9.40 44.42
CA TYR A 295 -14.41 -9.38 43.47
C TYR A 295 -13.24 -8.60 44.05
N THR A 296 -12.06 -9.22 43.98
CA THR A 296 -10.79 -8.53 44.08
C THR A 296 -10.34 -8.23 42.66
N LEU A 297 -10.27 -6.95 42.32
CA LEU A 297 -9.91 -6.47 40.98
C LEU A 297 -8.57 -5.77 41.03
N LEU A 298 -7.70 -6.05 40.06
CA LEU A 298 -6.51 -5.25 39.79
C LEU A 298 -6.85 -4.26 38.68
N GLU A 299 -6.91 -2.98 39.01
CA GLU A 299 -7.31 -1.91 38.07
C GLU A 299 -6.51 -0.63 38.28
N ASP A 300 -6.48 0.22 37.26
CA ASP A 300 -5.93 1.57 37.39
C ASP A 300 -6.89 2.43 38.21
N ILE A 301 -6.39 2.94 39.34
CA ILE A 301 -7.13 3.83 40.23
C ILE A 301 -6.71 5.28 40.08
N ALA A 302 -5.75 5.61 39.20
CA ALA A 302 -5.33 6.98 38.99
C ALA A 302 -6.35 7.77 38.16
N VAL A 303 -6.72 8.96 38.64
CA VAL A 303 -7.50 9.93 37.86
C VAL A 303 -6.91 11.32 38.02
N LYS A 304 -6.91 12.08 36.93
CA LYS A 304 -6.51 13.49 36.94
C LYS A 304 -7.45 14.30 37.82
N GLY A 305 -6.89 15.12 38.71
CA GLY A 305 -7.68 16.06 39.51
C GLY A 305 -8.45 17.08 38.65
N GLU A 306 -9.46 17.70 39.23
CA GLU A 306 -10.04 18.93 38.67
C GLU A 306 -8.93 20.00 38.65
N GLY A 307 -8.86 20.78 37.58
CA GLY A 307 -7.75 21.70 37.34
C GLY A 307 -7.53 22.60 38.55
N ASN A 308 -6.30 22.67 39.04
CA ASN A 308 -5.93 23.75 39.95
C ASN A 308 -6.24 25.05 39.20
N GLU A 309 -7.16 25.85 39.75
CA GLU A 309 -7.29 27.25 39.37
C GLU A 309 -5.89 27.85 39.38
N GLU A 310 -5.54 28.47 38.25
CA GLU A 310 -4.36 29.28 38.06
C GLU A 310 -4.27 30.26 39.23
N SER A 311 -3.44 29.92 40.22
CA SER A 311 -2.96 30.85 41.22
C SER A 311 -1.55 31.21 40.81
N HIS A 312 -1.44 32.01 39.73
CA HIS A 312 -0.37 33.00 39.54
C HIS A 312 -0.79 34.07 38.53
#